data_AF-A0A484KN82-F1
#
_entry.id   AF-A0A484KN82-F1
#
_cell.length_a   1.000
_cell.length_b   1.000
_cell.length_c   1.000
_cell.angle_alpha   90.00
_cell.angle_beta   90.00
_cell.angle_gamma   90.00
#
_symmetry.space_group_name_H-M   'P 1'
#
loop_
_entity.id
_entity.type
_entity.pdbx_description
1 polymer ?
#
loop_
_entity_poly.entity_id
_entity_poly.type
_entity_poly.pdbx_seq_one_letter_code
_entity_poly.pdbx_strand_id
1 'polypeptide(L)'
;MAESEVTSNSTPAKTPHLAFTTVFNVKLHVPVLLSLSQPNYKKWSRLFLLLVRRFNLQGYINGSIVPLSEDDDEWLQLDALLQGWILSTISDEVSDLVISSVSTASALWKVIHDLFHDNKNARAMQLEHEFRTTVKGNTSMAAYCQHLQNLADWLDDVDAPVSQHQLVLQMLRGLPDDLQAQTSFLQFQDPLPTFLQARSALMLLDRQRNPMADLRSSDGNRDASIQ
;
A
#
# COMPACT_ATOMS: atom_id res chain seq x y z
N MET A 1 24.96 -71.59 -8.65
CA MET A 1 23.65 -70.94 -8.44
C MET A 1 23.88 -69.93 -7.33
N ALA A 2 24.10 -68.67 -7.67
CA ALA A 2 24.30 -67.58 -6.72
C ALA A 2 23.34 -66.47 -7.14
N GLU A 3 22.43 -66.13 -6.23
CA GLU A 3 21.37 -65.16 -6.42
C GLU A 3 21.96 -63.75 -6.44
N SER A 4 21.61 -62.97 -7.46
CA SER A 4 21.92 -61.54 -7.53
C SER A 4 20.86 -60.77 -6.75
N GLU A 5 21.26 -60.14 -5.64
CA GLU A 5 20.46 -59.11 -4.98
C GLU A 5 20.35 -57.88 -5.89
N VAL A 6 19.12 -57.58 -6.31
CA VAL A 6 18.78 -56.31 -6.95
C VAL A 6 18.51 -55.30 -5.84
N THR A 7 19.50 -54.47 -5.52
CA THR A 7 19.30 -53.28 -4.69
C THR A 7 18.51 -52.24 -5.49
N SER A 8 17.23 -52.12 -5.17
CA SER A 8 16.35 -51.05 -5.64
C SER A 8 16.70 -49.74 -4.93
N ASN A 9 17.37 -48.84 -5.64
CA ASN A 9 17.52 -47.46 -5.20
C ASN A 9 16.16 -46.74 -5.29
N SER A 10 15.45 -46.67 -4.17
CA SER A 10 14.30 -45.79 -4.00
C SER A 10 14.80 -44.35 -3.85
N THR A 11 14.60 -43.53 -4.88
CA THR A 11 14.69 -42.08 -4.76
C THR A 11 13.59 -41.62 -3.80
N PRO A 12 13.89 -40.82 -2.76
CA PRO A 12 12.86 -40.34 -1.85
C PRO A 12 11.90 -39.42 -2.61
N ALA A 13 10.59 -39.69 -2.48
CA ALA A 13 9.56 -38.86 -3.08
C ALA A 13 9.69 -37.42 -2.58
N LYS A 14 9.89 -36.45 -3.49
CA LYS A 14 9.90 -35.02 -3.16
C LYS A 14 8.55 -34.68 -2.51
N THR A 15 8.57 -34.23 -1.26
CA THR A 15 7.36 -33.73 -0.60
C THR A 15 6.90 -32.46 -1.32
N PRO A 16 5.60 -32.33 -1.66
CA PRO A 16 5.12 -31.15 -2.37
C PRO A 16 5.36 -29.89 -1.55
N HIS A 17 5.75 -28.81 -2.23
CA HIS A 17 6.00 -27.52 -1.59
C HIS A 17 4.76 -27.05 -0.82
N LEU A 18 4.94 -26.47 0.38
CA LEU A 18 3.83 -26.06 1.26
C LEU A 18 2.82 -25.17 0.55
N ALA A 19 3.28 -24.31 -0.35
CA ALA A 19 2.44 -23.41 -1.15
C ALA A 19 1.40 -24.13 -2.02
N PHE A 20 1.64 -25.39 -2.41
CA PHE A 20 0.69 -26.21 -3.18
C PHE A 20 -0.30 -26.98 -2.30
N THR A 21 0.00 -27.16 -1.02
CA THR A 21 -0.80 -28.00 -0.09
C THR A 21 -1.86 -27.22 0.69
N THR A 22 -1.73 -25.89 0.74
CA THR A 22 -2.71 -25.01 1.38
C THR A 22 -3.55 -24.29 0.34
N VAL A 23 -4.89 -24.39 0.43
CA VAL A 23 -5.80 -23.48 -0.28
C VAL A 23 -5.51 -22.07 0.25
N PHE A 24 -4.82 -21.26 -0.56
CA PHE A 24 -4.30 -19.98 -0.11
C PHE A 24 -5.05 -18.83 -0.77
N ASN A 25 -5.91 -18.15 -0.01
CA ASN A 25 -6.52 -16.91 -0.47
C ASN A 25 -5.56 -15.76 -0.21
N VAL A 26 -4.74 -15.45 -1.21
CA VAL A 26 -3.76 -14.36 -1.18
C VAL A 26 -4.35 -13.01 -0.75
N LYS A 27 -5.62 -12.73 -1.07
CA LYS A 27 -6.31 -11.49 -0.70
C LYS A 27 -6.52 -11.34 0.81
N LEU A 28 -6.50 -12.43 1.58
CA LEU A 28 -6.54 -12.35 3.05
C LEU A 28 -5.22 -11.86 3.65
N HIS A 29 -4.11 -12.06 2.94
CA HIS A 29 -2.77 -11.71 3.40
C HIS A 29 -2.26 -10.40 2.78
N VAL A 30 -2.72 -10.10 1.58
CA VAL A 30 -2.50 -8.83 0.88
C VAL A 30 -3.89 -8.22 0.61
N PRO A 31 -4.52 -7.59 1.63
CA PRO A 31 -5.86 -7.00 1.51
C PRO A 31 -5.87 -5.65 0.75
N VAL A 32 -4.74 -5.28 0.14
CA VAL A 32 -4.56 -4.03 -0.59
C VAL A 32 -4.56 -4.37 -2.08
N LEU A 33 -5.44 -3.73 -2.83
CA LEU A 33 -5.45 -3.79 -4.29
C LEU A 33 -4.51 -2.70 -4.82
N LEU A 34 -3.36 -3.08 -5.38
CA LEU A 34 -2.40 -2.13 -5.94
C LEU A 34 -3.04 -1.36 -7.10
N SER A 35 -2.96 -0.02 -7.08
CA SER A 35 -3.58 0.86 -8.09
C SER A 35 -2.70 2.09 -8.35
N LEU A 36 -2.66 2.57 -9.59
CA LEU A 36 -1.98 3.81 -9.98
C LEU A 36 -2.62 5.06 -9.39
N SER A 37 -3.87 4.95 -8.94
CA SER A 37 -4.66 6.04 -8.38
C SER A 37 -4.58 6.13 -6.86
N GLN A 38 -3.80 5.26 -6.19
CA GLN A 38 -3.69 5.22 -4.72
C GLN A 38 -2.24 5.12 -4.24
N PRO A 39 -1.88 5.73 -3.09
CA PRO A 39 -0.55 5.64 -2.47
C PRO A 39 -0.42 4.32 -1.71
N ASN A 40 -0.47 3.22 -2.44
CA ASN A 40 -0.55 1.90 -1.85
C ASN A 40 0.56 0.94 -2.28
N TYR A 41 1.56 1.42 -3.04
CA TYR A 41 2.64 0.60 -3.55
C TYR A 41 3.54 0.05 -2.43
N LYS A 42 4.05 0.90 -1.53
CA LYS A 42 4.92 0.44 -0.44
C LYS A 42 4.21 -0.53 0.49
N LYS A 43 2.93 -0.25 0.79
CA LYS A 43 2.12 -1.12 1.63
C LYS A 43 1.89 -2.48 0.95
N TRP A 44 1.46 -2.47 -0.31
CA TRP A 44 1.24 -3.69 -1.10
C TRP A 44 2.52 -4.51 -1.21
N SER A 45 3.62 -3.89 -1.67
CA SER A 45 4.90 -4.58 -1.88
C SER A 45 5.45 -5.19 -0.60
N ARG A 46 5.36 -4.47 0.54
CA ARG A 46 5.76 -5.00 1.85
C ARG A 46 4.94 -6.22 2.26
N LEU A 47 3.60 -6.16 2.15
CA LEU A 47 2.73 -7.29 2.52
C LEU A 47 2.97 -8.49 1.61
N PHE A 48 3.16 -8.25 0.31
CA PHE A 48 3.47 -9.29 -0.66
C PHE A 48 4.82 -9.96 -0.38
N LEU A 49 5.87 -9.19 -0.10
CA LEU A 49 7.19 -9.74 0.24
C LEU A 49 7.18 -10.54 1.55
N LEU A 50 6.40 -10.11 2.56
CA LEU A 50 6.21 -10.89 3.79
C LEU A 50 5.53 -12.23 3.52
N LEU A 51 4.53 -12.23 2.64
CA LEU A 51 3.86 -13.45 2.19
C LEU A 51 4.85 -14.39 1.47
N VAL A 52 5.57 -13.89 0.48
CA VAL A 52 6.57 -14.67 -0.28
C VAL A 52 7.63 -15.24 0.66
N ARG A 53 8.09 -14.46 1.65
CA ARG A 53 9.03 -14.90 2.68
C ARG A 53 8.48 -16.03 3.55
N ARG A 54 7.19 -15.99 3.91
CA ARG A 54 6.54 -17.06 4.69
C ARG A 54 6.62 -18.42 3.99
N PHE A 55 6.60 -18.44 2.66
CA PHE A 55 6.71 -19.64 1.84
C PHE A 55 8.12 -19.90 1.31
N ASN A 56 9.12 -19.12 1.71
CA ASN A 56 10.50 -19.21 1.22
C ASN A 56 10.66 -19.05 -0.31
N LEU A 57 9.78 -18.27 -0.95
CA LEU A 57 9.74 -18.09 -2.40
C LEU A 57 10.47 -16.83 -2.90
N GLN A 58 11.27 -16.18 -2.04
CA GLN A 58 11.90 -14.89 -2.35
C GLN A 58 12.80 -14.93 -3.59
N GLY A 59 13.46 -16.07 -3.80
CA GLY A 59 14.36 -16.28 -4.93
C GLY A 59 13.69 -16.24 -6.30
N TYR A 60 12.38 -16.51 -6.37
CA TYR A 60 11.60 -16.42 -7.61
C TYR A 60 11.22 -14.98 -7.96
N ILE A 61 11.09 -14.10 -6.95
CA ILE A 61 10.76 -12.69 -7.16
C ILE A 61 12.00 -11.89 -7.55
N ASN A 62 13.11 -12.09 -6.85
CA ASN A 62 14.36 -11.37 -7.14
C ASN A 62 15.17 -11.97 -8.31
N GLY A 63 14.74 -13.12 -8.85
CA GLY A 63 15.39 -13.82 -9.96
C GLY A 63 16.66 -14.60 -9.57
N SER A 64 16.91 -14.82 -8.28
CA SER A 64 18.07 -15.61 -7.83
C SER A 64 17.87 -17.12 -7.99
N ILE A 65 16.62 -17.59 -8.07
CA ILE A 65 16.28 -18.97 -8.38
C ILE A 65 15.83 -19.02 -9.85
N VAL A 66 16.63 -19.69 -10.67
CA VAL A 66 16.36 -19.91 -12.10
C VAL A 66 16.01 -21.39 -12.35
N PRO A 67 15.25 -21.70 -13.40
CA PRO A 67 14.93 -23.09 -13.72
C PRO A 67 16.21 -23.86 -14.06
N LEU A 68 16.29 -25.11 -13.61
CA LEU A 68 17.45 -25.98 -13.88
C LEU A 68 17.48 -26.50 -15.32
N SER A 69 16.32 -26.57 -15.96
CA SER A 69 16.10 -26.99 -17.34
C SER A 69 14.78 -26.41 -17.86
N GLU A 70 14.51 -26.52 -19.16
CA GLU A 70 13.22 -26.12 -19.74
C GLU A 70 12.04 -26.90 -19.13
N ASP A 71 12.27 -28.15 -18.72
CA ASP A 71 11.27 -29.04 -18.11
C ASP A 71 11.30 -29.04 -16.56
N ASP A 72 11.74 -27.95 -15.94
CA ASP A 72 11.72 -27.81 -14.47
C ASP A 72 10.29 -27.52 -13.97
N ASP A 73 9.44 -28.55 -13.96
CA ASP A 73 8.02 -28.48 -13.60
C ASP A 73 7.78 -27.83 -12.23
N GLU A 74 8.63 -28.12 -11.25
CA GLU A 74 8.51 -27.57 -9.89
C GLU A 74 8.74 -26.06 -9.90
N TRP A 75 9.78 -25.61 -10.62
CA TRP A 75 10.04 -24.18 -10.79
C TRP A 75 8.89 -23.49 -11.54
N LEU A 76 8.44 -24.07 -12.66
CA LEU A 76 7.37 -23.51 -13.49
C LEU A 76 6.05 -23.38 -12.71
N GLN A 77 5.71 -24.38 -11.90
CA GLN A 77 4.50 -24.34 -11.07
C GLN A 77 4.57 -23.26 -9.97
N LEU A 78 5.73 -23.09 -9.32
CA LEU A 78 5.91 -22.06 -8.29
C LEU A 78 5.95 -20.65 -8.88
N ASP A 79 6.58 -20.48 -10.04
CA ASP A 79 6.59 -19.22 -10.76
C ASP A 79 5.17 -18.84 -11.22
N ALA A 80 4.42 -19.75 -11.83
CA ALA A 80 3.03 -19.54 -12.23
C ALA A 80 2.12 -19.22 -11.02
N LEU A 81 2.33 -19.87 -9.88
CA LEU A 81 1.61 -19.58 -8.63
C LEU A 81 1.84 -18.13 -8.19
N LEU A 82 3.10 -17.67 -8.20
CA LEU A 82 3.45 -16.30 -7.83
C LEU A 82 2.89 -15.28 -8.83
N GLN A 83 2.93 -15.57 -10.13
CA GLN A 83 2.27 -14.73 -11.14
C GLN A 83 0.78 -14.59 -10.84
N GLY A 84 0.08 -15.70 -10.55
CA GLY A 84 -1.33 -15.68 -10.16
C GLY A 84 -1.60 -14.86 -8.89
N TRP A 85 -0.72 -14.96 -7.88
CA TRP A 85 -0.82 -14.15 -6.66
C TRP A 85 -0.66 -12.66 -6.96
N ILE A 86 0.37 -12.27 -7.73
CA ILE A 86 0.59 -10.87 -8.11
C ILE A 86 -0.65 -10.34 -8.85
N LEU A 87 -1.05 -10.99 -9.94
CA LEU A 87 -2.17 -10.57 -10.79
C LEU A 87 -3.49 -10.45 -10.02
N SER A 88 -3.71 -11.29 -9.01
CA SER A 88 -4.93 -11.22 -8.19
C SER A 88 -4.97 -10.08 -7.17
N THR A 89 -3.84 -9.41 -6.92
CA THR A 89 -3.68 -8.34 -5.91
C THR A 89 -3.41 -6.98 -6.52
N ILE A 90 -3.36 -6.88 -7.85
CA ILE A 90 -3.27 -5.63 -8.59
C ILE A 90 -4.63 -5.32 -9.24
N SER A 91 -4.91 -4.05 -9.48
CA SER A 91 -6.09 -3.63 -10.24
C SER A 91 -5.97 -3.94 -11.72
N ASP A 92 -7.10 -4.02 -12.41
CA ASP A 92 -7.17 -4.26 -13.86
C ASP A 92 -6.32 -3.26 -14.65
N GLU A 93 -6.33 -1.97 -14.26
CA GLU A 93 -5.49 -0.93 -14.87
C GLU A 93 -3.98 -1.24 -14.82
N VAL A 94 -3.49 -1.87 -13.75
CA VAL A 94 -2.07 -2.24 -13.62
C VAL A 94 -1.83 -3.53 -14.39
N SER A 95 -2.76 -4.49 -14.30
CA SER A 95 -2.69 -5.77 -15.01
C SER A 95 -2.56 -5.56 -16.52
N ASP A 96 -3.40 -4.72 -17.13
CA ASP A 96 -3.40 -4.47 -18.57
C ASP A 96 -2.06 -3.90 -19.07
N LEU A 97 -1.37 -3.12 -18.23
CA LEU A 97 -0.06 -2.54 -18.56
C LEU A 97 1.08 -3.56 -18.52
N VAL A 98 0.97 -4.60 -17.69
CA VAL A 98 2.10 -5.51 -17.41
C VAL A 98 1.93 -6.90 -18.02
N ILE A 99 0.70 -7.40 -18.16
CA ILE A 99 0.42 -8.82 -18.43
C ILE A 99 0.95 -9.32 -19.78
N SER A 100 1.03 -8.44 -20.80
CA SER A 100 1.51 -8.81 -22.14
C SER A 100 3.04 -8.84 -22.26
N SER A 101 3.75 -8.28 -21.27
CA SER A 101 5.18 -7.96 -21.39
C SER A 101 6.12 -8.92 -20.66
N VAL A 102 5.58 -9.88 -19.90
CA VAL A 102 6.37 -10.69 -18.94
C VAL A 102 5.95 -12.15 -18.94
N SER A 103 6.93 -13.03 -18.79
CA SER A 103 6.75 -14.49 -18.76
C SER A 103 7.06 -15.13 -17.41
N THR A 104 7.59 -14.37 -16.44
CA THR A 104 8.01 -14.86 -15.12
C THR A 104 7.52 -13.95 -14.00
N ALA A 105 7.39 -14.49 -12.79
CA ALA A 105 7.04 -13.71 -11.60
C ALA A 105 8.09 -12.63 -11.30
N SER A 106 9.37 -12.90 -11.53
CA SER A 106 10.45 -11.92 -11.36
C SER A 106 10.30 -10.75 -12.34
N ALA A 107 10.05 -11.04 -13.61
CA ALA A 107 9.84 -10.00 -14.62
C ALA A 107 8.59 -9.17 -14.30
N LEU A 108 7.48 -9.82 -13.93
CA LEU A 108 6.25 -9.14 -13.52
C LEU A 108 6.48 -8.22 -12.32
N TRP A 109 7.17 -8.71 -11.29
CA TRP A 109 7.52 -7.90 -10.12
C TRP A 109 8.36 -6.68 -10.49
N LYS A 110 9.36 -6.87 -11.36
CA LYS A 110 10.24 -5.79 -11.81
C LYS A 110 9.48 -4.73 -12.61
N VAL A 111 8.63 -5.13 -13.57
CA VAL A 111 7.84 -4.19 -14.37
C VAL A 111 6.89 -3.40 -13.49
N ILE A 112 6.24 -4.03 -12.50
CA ILE A 112 5.38 -3.33 -11.53
C ILE A 112 6.23 -2.36 -10.69
N HIS A 113 7.39 -2.78 -10.19
CA HIS A 113 8.28 -1.88 -9.47
C HIS A 113 8.65 -0.65 -10.30
N ASP A 114 9.08 -0.86 -11.54
CA ASP A 114 9.50 0.20 -12.45
C ASP A 114 8.33 1.10 -12.81
N LEU A 115 7.12 0.58 -13.05
CA LEU A 115 5.91 1.38 -13.31
C LEU A 115 5.60 2.37 -12.18
N PHE A 116 5.74 1.94 -10.93
CA PHE A 116 5.45 2.80 -9.78
C PHE A 116 6.61 3.74 -9.42
N HIS A 117 7.84 3.41 -9.83
CA HIS A 117 9.05 4.21 -9.61
C HIS A 117 9.48 5.04 -10.82
N ASP A 118 8.81 4.90 -11.96
CA ASP A 118 9.13 5.67 -13.15
C ASP A 118 8.86 7.15 -12.91
N ASN A 119 9.75 8.00 -13.40
CA ASN A 119 9.73 9.43 -13.18
C ASN A 119 9.63 9.85 -11.69
N LYS A 120 10.08 9.00 -10.75
CA LYS A 120 9.89 9.24 -9.30
C LYS A 120 10.32 10.62 -8.83
N ASN A 121 11.43 11.15 -9.37
CA ASN A 121 11.92 12.49 -9.01
C ASN A 121 10.95 13.61 -9.45
N ALA A 122 10.36 13.49 -10.64
CA ALA A 122 9.39 14.45 -11.14
C ALA A 122 8.07 14.36 -10.34
N ARG A 123 7.61 13.15 -10.03
CA ARG A 123 6.43 12.92 -9.18
C ARG A 123 6.66 13.46 -7.77
N ALA A 124 7.82 13.20 -7.17
CA ALA A 124 8.20 13.74 -5.87
C ALA A 124 8.17 15.27 -5.89
N MET A 125 8.73 15.92 -6.91
CA MET A 125 8.70 17.38 -7.05
C MET A 125 7.26 17.93 -7.10
N GLN A 126 6.38 17.31 -7.88
CA GLN A 126 4.97 17.71 -7.98
C GLN A 126 4.24 17.52 -6.66
N LEU A 127 4.38 16.35 -6.03
CA LEU A 127 3.75 16.03 -4.75
C LEU A 127 4.27 16.92 -3.62
N GLU A 128 5.56 17.24 -3.59
CA GLU A 128 6.12 18.17 -2.61
C GLU A 128 5.56 19.58 -2.78
N HIS A 129 5.38 20.02 -4.04
CA HIS A 129 4.77 21.31 -4.32
C HIS A 129 3.31 21.35 -3.84
N GLU A 130 2.53 20.34 -4.18
CA GLU A 130 1.14 20.19 -3.72
C GLU A 130 1.07 20.15 -2.20
N PHE A 131 1.90 19.33 -1.55
CA PHE A 131 2.01 19.24 -0.10
C PHE A 131 2.27 20.61 0.54
N ARG A 132 3.25 21.38 0.06
CA ARG A 132 3.62 22.69 0.63
C ARG A 132 2.60 23.79 0.36
N THR A 133 1.80 23.66 -0.69
CA THR A 133 0.79 24.65 -1.08
C THR A 133 -0.63 24.29 -0.65
N THR A 134 -0.82 23.08 -0.11
CA THR A 134 -2.11 22.61 0.39
C THR A 134 -2.62 23.47 1.54
N VAL A 135 -3.83 23.98 1.38
CA VAL A 135 -4.57 24.74 2.39
C VAL A 135 -5.95 24.12 2.59
N LYS A 136 -6.55 24.29 3.78
CA LYS A 136 -7.89 23.76 4.09
C LYS A 136 -8.95 24.30 3.13
N GLY A 137 -8.89 25.59 2.82
CA GLY A 137 -9.91 26.27 2.02
C GLY A 137 -11.33 25.97 2.50
N ASN A 138 -12.20 25.59 1.57
CA ASN A 138 -13.61 25.27 1.84
C ASN A 138 -13.86 23.80 2.19
N THR A 139 -12.82 22.96 2.29
CA THR A 139 -12.98 21.55 2.64
C THR A 139 -13.27 21.38 4.13
N SER A 140 -13.87 20.26 4.51
CA SER A 140 -14.03 19.91 5.93
C SER A 140 -12.67 19.65 6.58
N MET A 141 -12.55 19.85 7.89
CA MET A 141 -11.30 19.58 8.60
C MET A 141 -10.82 18.13 8.41
N ALA A 142 -11.77 17.20 8.38
CA ALA A 142 -11.52 15.78 8.12
C ALA A 142 -10.90 15.54 6.75
N ALA A 143 -11.49 16.11 5.70
CA ALA A 143 -11.02 15.95 4.32
C ALA A 143 -9.65 16.59 4.12
N TYR A 144 -9.42 17.79 4.67
CA TYR A 144 -8.12 18.46 4.65
C TYR A 144 -7.01 17.61 5.29
N CYS A 145 -7.24 17.12 6.51
CA CYS A 145 -6.25 16.28 7.19
C CYS A 145 -5.99 14.97 6.41
N GLN A 146 -7.04 14.35 5.87
CA GLN A 146 -6.88 13.13 5.07
C GLN A 146 -6.09 13.39 3.78
N HIS A 147 -6.32 14.52 3.12
CA HIS A 147 -5.59 14.89 1.91
C HIS A 147 -4.10 15.09 2.19
N LEU A 148 -3.74 15.78 3.28
CA LEU A 148 -2.33 15.91 3.70
C LEU A 148 -1.68 14.57 4.03
N GLN A 149 -2.41 13.67 4.70
CA GLN A 149 -1.91 12.31 4.97
C GLN A 149 -1.68 11.56 3.67
N ASN A 150 -2.62 11.62 2.72
CA ASN A 150 -2.48 10.96 1.42
C ASN A 150 -1.26 11.50 0.66
N LEU A 151 -1.02 12.81 0.68
CA LEU A 151 0.17 13.41 0.06
C LEU A 151 1.46 12.91 0.70
N ALA A 152 1.49 12.79 2.04
CA ALA A 152 2.63 12.22 2.74
C ALA A 152 2.85 10.73 2.37
N ASP A 153 1.77 9.95 2.22
CA ASP A 153 1.84 8.55 1.82
C ASP A 153 2.32 8.41 0.35
N TRP A 154 1.84 9.27 -0.55
CA TRP A 154 2.31 9.34 -1.94
C TRP A 154 3.79 9.70 -2.04
N LEU A 155 4.23 10.65 -1.21
CA LEU A 155 5.62 11.06 -1.11
C LEU A 155 6.50 9.94 -0.57
N ASP A 156 6.03 9.20 0.43
CA ASP A 156 6.71 7.99 0.87
C ASP A 156 6.80 7.00 -0.30
N ASP A 157 5.72 6.70 -1.03
CA ASP A 157 5.72 5.74 -2.15
C ASP A 157 6.77 6.02 -3.25
N VAL A 158 7.22 7.27 -3.40
CA VAL A 158 8.27 7.68 -4.36
C VAL A 158 9.65 7.94 -3.72
N ASP A 159 9.90 7.38 -2.54
CA ASP A 159 11.14 7.53 -1.75
C ASP A 159 11.45 8.95 -1.25
N ALA A 160 10.43 9.81 -1.11
CA ALA A 160 10.57 11.18 -0.63
C ALA A 160 9.77 11.41 0.68
N PRO A 161 9.99 10.62 1.75
CA PRO A 161 9.12 10.64 2.92
C PRO A 161 9.10 12.00 3.64
N VAL A 162 7.91 12.40 4.07
CA VAL A 162 7.71 13.59 4.91
C VAL A 162 7.81 13.21 6.38
N SER A 163 8.65 13.92 7.14
CA SER A 163 8.73 13.72 8.59
C SER A 163 7.42 14.12 9.28
N GLN A 164 7.12 13.48 10.40
CA GLN A 164 5.94 13.83 11.20
C GLN A 164 5.93 15.31 11.61
N HIS A 165 7.11 15.86 11.89
CA HIS A 165 7.28 17.27 12.19
C HIS A 165 6.86 18.17 11.00
N GLN A 166 7.35 17.89 9.79
CA GLN A 166 6.96 18.62 8.58
C GLN A 166 5.46 18.50 8.29
N LEU A 167 4.88 17.31 8.49
CA LEU A 167 3.46 17.05 8.27
C LEU A 167 2.57 17.87 9.22
N VAL A 168 2.93 17.96 10.51
CA VAL A 168 2.22 18.77 11.49
C VAL A 168 2.36 20.26 11.17
N LEU A 169 3.57 20.73 10.85
CA LEU A 169 3.78 22.14 10.51
C LEU A 169 3.01 22.55 9.26
N GLN A 170 2.98 21.71 8.22
CA GLN A 170 2.19 21.98 7.02
C GLN A 170 0.69 21.99 7.33
N MET A 171 0.22 21.06 8.18
CA MET A 171 -1.18 21.03 8.63
C MET A 171 -1.57 22.35 9.29
N LEU A 172 -0.77 22.85 10.22
CA LEU A 172 -1.05 24.11 10.93
C LEU A 172 -0.98 25.31 9.98
N ARG A 173 0.01 25.34 9.07
CA ARG A 173 0.20 26.42 8.09
C ARG A 173 -0.95 26.54 7.11
N GLY A 174 -1.57 25.43 6.70
CA GLY A 174 -2.66 25.45 5.72
C GLY A 174 -4.03 25.80 6.31
N LEU A 175 -4.13 26.08 7.62
CA LEU A 175 -5.36 26.54 8.25
C LEU A 175 -5.69 27.99 7.87
N PRO A 176 -6.97 28.39 7.89
CA PRO A 176 -7.34 29.81 7.80
C PRO A 176 -6.88 30.59 9.04
N ASP A 177 -6.67 31.90 8.89
CA ASP A 177 -6.04 32.79 9.89
C ASP A 177 -6.66 32.71 11.29
N ASP A 178 -7.98 32.54 11.34
CA ASP A 178 -8.75 32.44 12.58
C ASP A 178 -8.50 31.12 13.33
N LEU A 179 -8.39 29.99 12.62
CA LEU A 179 -8.00 28.72 13.20
C LEU A 179 -6.51 28.68 13.51
N GLN A 180 -5.65 29.32 12.70
CA GLN A 180 -4.23 29.46 13.02
C GLN A 180 -4.02 30.19 14.36
N ALA A 181 -4.74 31.29 14.59
CA ALA A 181 -4.65 32.03 15.85
C ALA A 181 -5.00 31.14 17.06
N GLN A 182 -6.08 30.35 16.95
CA GLN A 182 -6.53 29.44 18.00
C GLN A 182 -5.61 28.23 18.23
N THR A 183 -4.89 27.82 17.19
CA THR A 183 -4.03 26.62 17.22
C THR A 183 -2.55 26.96 17.36
N SER A 184 -2.22 28.24 17.48
CA SER A 184 -0.86 28.76 17.66
C SER A 184 -0.13 28.18 18.86
N PHE A 185 -0.82 27.64 19.86
CA PHE A 185 -0.17 26.96 20.98
C PHE A 185 0.43 25.59 20.59
N LEU A 186 -0.09 24.91 19.56
CA LEU A 186 0.36 23.58 19.16
C LEU A 186 1.79 23.58 18.62
N GLN A 187 2.18 24.65 17.91
CA GLN A 187 3.54 24.84 17.39
C GLN A 187 4.59 25.11 18.49
N PHE A 188 4.17 25.44 19.72
CA PHE A 188 5.07 25.72 20.84
C PHE A 188 5.19 24.56 21.83
N GLN A 189 4.54 23.42 21.58
CA GLN A 189 4.66 22.23 22.42
C GLN A 189 6.00 21.54 22.20
N ASP A 190 6.63 21.10 23.29
CA ASP A 190 7.85 20.29 23.27
C ASP A 190 7.64 18.99 24.10
N PRO A 191 7.56 17.81 23.47
CA PRO A 191 7.69 17.57 22.02
C PRO A 191 6.46 18.04 21.23
N LEU A 192 6.67 18.38 19.94
CA LEU A 192 5.58 18.72 19.02
C LEU A 192 4.54 17.58 18.96
N PRO A 193 3.23 17.88 18.96
CA PRO A 193 2.20 16.85 18.89
C PRO A 193 2.34 16.01 17.62
N THR A 194 2.01 14.74 17.73
CA THR A 194 1.89 13.86 16.57
C THR A 194 0.80 14.36 15.62
N PHE A 195 0.91 14.00 14.33
CA PHE A 195 -0.14 14.28 13.33
C PHE A 195 -1.54 13.90 13.80
N LEU A 196 -1.68 12.74 14.46
CA LEU A 196 -2.96 12.25 14.97
C LEU A 196 -3.49 13.09 16.14
N GLN A 197 -2.61 13.51 17.05
CA GLN A 197 -2.98 14.41 18.15
C GLN A 197 -3.39 15.80 17.62
N ALA A 198 -2.61 16.39 16.71
CA ALA A 198 -2.91 17.67 16.08
C ALA A 198 -4.24 17.61 15.31
N ARG A 199 -4.44 16.59 14.46
CA ARG A 199 -5.70 16.33 13.76
C ARG A 199 -6.88 16.23 14.72
N SER A 200 -6.73 15.52 15.85
CA SER A 200 -7.80 15.34 16.83
C SER A 200 -8.17 16.67 17.51
N ALA A 201 -7.17 17.49 17.86
CA ALA A 201 -7.38 18.81 18.42
C ALA A 201 -8.11 19.73 17.43
N LEU A 202 -7.69 19.74 16.16
CA LEU A 202 -8.35 20.53 15.10
C LEU A 202 -9.79 20.11 14.86
N MET A 203 -10.08 18.81 14.85
CA MET A 203 -11.44 18.30 14.70
C MET A 203 -12.35 18.70 15.87
N LEU A 204 -11.81 18.74 17.10
CA LEU A 204 -12.56 19.21 18.27
C LEU A 204 -12.86 20.70 18.17
N LEU A 205 -11.89 21.52 17.77
CA LEU A 205 -12.06 22.96 17.57
C LEU A 205 -13.08 23.28 16.47
N ASP A 206 -13.01 22.57 15.34
CA ASP A 206 -13.94 22.75 14.21
C ASP A 206 -15.39 22.45 14.63
N ARG A 207 -15.59 21.39 15.45
CA ARG A 207 -16.90 21.06 16.04
C ARG A 207 -17.42 22.13 17.01
N GLN A 208 -16.56 22.62 17.90
CA GLN A 208 -16.94 23.68 18.85
C GLN A 208 -17.36 24.97 18.13
N ARG A 209 -16.73 25.25 16.99
CA ARG A 209 -17.03 26.42 16.16
C ARG A 209 -18.30 26.28 15.34
N ASN A 210 -18.63 25.06 14.91
CA ASN A 210 -19.79 24.79 14.06
C ASN A 210 -20.78 23.79 14.69
N PRO A 211 -21.40 24.13 15.83
CA PRO A 211 -22.31 23.22 16.55
C PRO A 211 -23.57 22.85 15.74
N MET A 212 -23.90 23.59 14.67
CA MET A 212 -25.06 23.34 13.82
C MET A 212 -24.83 22.32 12.69
N ALA A 213 -23.60 21.85 12.46
CA ALA A 213 -23.35 20.79 11.47
C ALA A 213 -23.98 19.44 11.91
N ASP A 214 -24.00 19.16 13.22
CA ASP A 214 -24.59 17.93 13.77
C ASP A 214 -26.12 17.94 13.71
N LEU A 215 -26.76 19.10 13.89
CA LEU A 215 -28.23 19.23 13.82
C LEU A 215 -28.78 18.93 12.42
N ARG A 216 -28.07 19.31 11.35
CA ARG A 216 -28.48 19.02 9.97
C ARG A 216 -28.36 17.54 9.58
N SER A 217 -27.48 16.78 10.24
CA SER A 217 -27.40 15.32 10.06
C SER A 217 -28.54 14.57 10.77
N SER A 218 -29.11 15.15 11.83
CA SER A 218 -30.20 14.55 12.60
C SER A 218 -31.59 14.84 12.01
N ASP A 219 -31.78 16.00 11.37
CA ASP A 219 -33.08 16.37 10.78
C ASP A 219 -33.34 15.68 9.42
N GLY A 220 -32.28 15.29 8.69
CA GLY A 220 -32.42 14.53 7.43
C GLY A 220 -32.96 13.10 7.57
N ASN A 221 -33.14 12.61 8.80
CA ASN A 221 -33.66 11.26 9.07
C ASN A 221 -35.11 11.25 9.62
N ARG A 222 -35.78 12.40 9.69
CA ARG A 222 -37.16 12.51 10.20
C ARG A 222 -38.24 12.65 9.12
N ASP A 223 -37.86 13.01 7.89
CA ASP A 223 -38.81 13.19 6.78
C ASP A 223 -39.02 11.93 5.90
N ALA A 224 -38.36 10.81 6.20
CA ALA A 224 -38.49 9.57 5.40
C ALA A 224 -39.49 8.55 5.97
N SER A 225 -40.34 8.92 6.95
CA SER A 225 -41.30 7.98 7.59
C SER A 225 -42.76 8.38 7.46
N ILE A 226 -43.10 9.34 6.59
CA ILE A 226 -44.51 9.62 6.26
C ILE A 226 -44.64 9.80 4.75
N GLN A 227 -44.69 8.69 4.03
CA GLN A 227 -45.52 8.48 2.83
C GLN A 227 -45.58 7.00 2.47
#